data_AF-A0A7S3RA47-F1
#
_entry.id   AF-A0A7S3RA47-F1
#
_cell.length_a   1.000
_cell.length_b   1.000
_cell.length_c   1.000
_cell.angle_alpha   90.00
_cell.angle_beta   90.00
_cell.angle_gamma   90.00
#
_symmetry.space_group_name_H-M   'P 1'
#
loop_
_entity.id
_entity.type
_entity.pdbx_description
1 polymer ?
#
loop_
_entity_poly.entity_id
_entity_poly.type
_entity_poly.pdbx_seq_one_letter_code
_entity_poly.pdbx_strand_id
1 'polypeptide(L)'
;GQAGAAAAAAALRAKREEAELQHQEKAGLGLPTSIEGFKAHPLYVLQRHITKYEALKPNTLPVGLHKGEPYYPRQDLSELHTTDRWRREGWKVLDSELDRPAKLVNKRAQPAPRGFQGRGG
;
A
#
# COMPACT_ATOMS: atom_id res chain seq x y z
N GLY A 1 15.77 30.10 28.22
CA GLY A 1 15.66 28.62 28.25
C GLY A 1 16.58 28.03 27.20
N GLN A 2 17.71 27.44 27.61
CA GLN A 2 18.70 26.83 26.71
C GLN A 2 18.38 25.37 26.34
N ALA A 3 17.50 24.70 27.09
CA ALA A 3 17.11 23.30 26.86
C ALA A 3 16.32 23.07 25.56
N GLY A 4 15.53 24.05 25.10
CA GLY A 4 14.75 23.93 23.85
C GLY A 4 15.61 23.99 22.59
N ALA A 5 16.71 24.76 22.61
CA ALA A 5 17.62 24.90 21.48
C ALA A 5 18.49 23.63 21.28
N ALA A 6 18.91 22.98 22.37
CA ALA A 6 19.64 21.72 22.31
C ALA A 6 18.79 20.58 21.76
N ALA A 7 17.50 20.51 22.15
CA ALA A 7 16.56 19.51 21.64
C ALA A 7 16.27 19.71 20.13
N ALA A 8 16.13 20.96 19.68
CA ALA A 8 15.94 21.26 18.26
C ALA A 8 17.17 20.90 17.40
N ALA A 9 18.38 21.14 17.89
CA ALA A 9 19.62 20.75 17.22
C ALA A 9 19.79 19.22 17.14
N ALA A 10 19.45 18.50 18.20
CA ALA A 10 19.44 17.04 18.22
C ALA A 10 18.40 16.47 17.23
N ALA A 11 17.19 17.04 17.19
CA ALA A 11 16.16 16.63 16.24
C ALA A 11 16.56 16.88 14.77
N LEU A 12 17.22 18.01 14.48
CA LEU A 12 17.72 18.30 13.14
C LEU A 12 18.83 17.32 12.71
N ARG A 13 19.71 16.94 13.64
CA ARG A 13 20.77 15.95 13.40
C ARG A 13 20.17 14.57 13.12
N ALA A 14 19.24 14.13 13.96
CA ALA A 14 18.50 12.87 13.76
C ALA A 14 17.77 12.84 12.41
N LYS A 15 17.15 13.97 12.02
CA LYS A 15 16.49 14.12 10.71
C LYS A 15 17.43 13.99 9.52
N ARG A 16 18.69 14.39 9.69
CA ARG A 16 19.70 14.26 8.65
C ARG A 16 20.21 12.83 8.57
N GLU A 17 20.48 12.23 9.73
CA GLU A 17 20.91 10.83 9.84
C GLU A 17 19.86 9.86 9.27
N GLU A 18 18.57 10.06 9.53
CA GLU A 18 17.49 9.26 8.92
C GLU A 18 17.43 9.44 7.41
N ALA A 19 17.65 10.65 6.89
CA ALA A 19 17.57 10.93 5.47
C ALA A 19 18.71 10.25 4.70
N GLU A 20 19.92 10.23 5.27
CA GLU A 20 21.08 9.55 4.70
C GLU A 20 20.89 8.02 4.70
N LEU A 21 20.39 7.45 5.81
CA LEU A 21 20.10 6.01 5.89
C LEU A 21 19.03 5.60 4.88
N GLN A 22 17.92 6.35 4.81
CA GLN A 22 16.85 6.11 3.85
C GLN A 22 17.35 6.22 2.40
N HIS A 23 18.25 7.16 2.11
CA HIS A 23 18.82 7.31 0.77
C HIS A 23 19.69 6.10 0.40
N GLN A 24 20.51 5.62 1.32
CA GLN A 24 21.39 4.49 1.10
C GLN A 24 20.62 3.17 0.92
N GLU A 25 19.57 2.94 1.72
CA GLU A 25 18.64 1.81 1.54
C GLU A 25 17.93 1.87 0.18
N LYS A 26 17.52 3.07 -0.25
CA LYS A 26 16.89 3.26 -1.57
C LYS A 26 17.85 3.03 -2.74
N ALA A 27 19.12 3.40 -2.58
CA ALA A 27 20.14 3.24 -3.61
C ALA A 27 20.61 1.78 -3.76
N GLY A 28 20.67 1.01 -2.66
CA GLY A 28 21.19 -0.36 -2.67
C GLY A 28 20.30 -1.40 -3.34
N LEU A 29 18.99 -1.14 -3.47
CA LEU A 29 18.04 -2.15 -3.92
C LEU A 29 17.95 -2.31 -5.44
N GLY A 30 18.51 -1.38 -6.23
CA GLY A 30 18.49 -1.44 -7.68
C GLY A 30 17.07 -1.42 -8.27
N LEU A 31 16.94 -1.16 -9.57
CA LEU A 31 15.65 -1.39 -10.24
C LEU A 31 15.54 -2.90 -10.51
N PRO A 32 14.50 -3.58 -10.00
CA PRO A 32 14.31 -5.00 -10.31
C PRO A 32 14.19 -5.20 -11.81
N THR A 33 14.96 -6.14 -12.36
CA THR A 33 14.98 -6.46 -13.80
C THR A 33 13.80 -7.34 -14.23
N SER A 34 13.07 -7.91 -13.27
CA SER A 34 11.96 -8.83 -13.48
C SER A 34 10.66 -8.36 -12.83
N ILE A 35 9.54 -8.69 -13.47
CA ILE A 35 8.18 -8.38 -13.01
C ILE A 35 7.95 -8.96 -11.60
N GLU A 36 8.34 -10.21 -11.34
CA GLU A 36 8.24 -10.80 -10.00
C GLU A 36 9.11 -10.08 -8.96
N GLY A 37 10.26 -9.55 -9.37
CA GLY A 37 11.11 -8.70 -8.54
C GLY A 37 10.35 -7.45 -8.07
N PHE A 38 9.61 -6.78 -8.96
CA PHE A 38 8.74 -5.65 -8.59
C PHE A 38 7.63 -6.03 -7.61
N LYS A 39 7.17 -7.27 -7.57
CA LYS A 39 6.15 -7.71 -6.60
C LYS A 39 6.74 -7.85 -5.19
N ALA A 40 7.96 -8.39 -5.10
CA ALA A 40 8.69 -8.54 -3.84
C ALA A 40 9.45 -7.27 -3.41
N HIS A 41 9.49 -6.24 -4.25
CA HIS A 41 10.28 -5.04 -3.99
C HIS A 41 9.63 -4.14 -2.92
N PRO A 42 10.38 -3.67 -1.91
CA PRO A 42 9.82 -2.85 -0.85
C PRO A 42 9.51 -1.41 -1.29
N LEU A 43 10.19 -0.90 -2.32
CA LEU A 43 10.05 0.50 -2.75
C LEU A 43 9.15 0.73 -3.97
N TYR A 44 9.01 -0.27 -4.83
CA TYR A 44 8.36 -0.11 -6.13
C TYR A 44 7.36 -1.22 -6.39
N VAL A 45 6.32 -0.91 -7.14
CA VAL A 45 5.26 -1.84 -7.49
C VAL A 45 4.77 -1.52 -8.90
N LEU A 46 4.53 -2.55 -9.71
CA LEU A 46 3.93 -2.37 -11.03
C LEU A 46 2.43 -2.16 -10.91
N GLN A 47 1.85 -1.39 -11.84
CA GLN A 47 0.40 -1.18 -11.90
C GLN A 47 -0.40 -2.49 -11.86
N ARG A 48 0.09 -3.55 -12.50
CA ARG A 48 -0.54 -4.88 -12.53
C ARG A 48 -0.56 -5.59 -11.18
N HIS A 49 0.37 -5.27 -10.27
CA HIS A 49 0.44 -5.87 -8.94
C HIS A 49 -0.41 -5.15 -7.90
N ILE A 50 -0.89 -3.93 -8.20
CA ILE A 50 -1.79 -3.19 -7.32
C ILE A 50 -3.11 -3.95 -7.26
N THR A 51 -3.40 -4.56 -6.11
CA THR A 51 -4.62 -5.34 -5.96
C THR A 51 -5.85 -4.42 -5.83
N LYS A 52 -7.05 -5.01 -5.92
CA LYS A 52 -8.30 -4.25 -5.70
C LYS A 52 -8.44 -3.69 -4.28
N TYR A 53 -7.69 -4.25 -3.32
CA TYR A 53 -7.63 -3.80 -1.93
C TYR A 53 -6.48 -2.82 -1.70
N GLU A 54 -5.86 -2.33 -2.76
CA GLU A 54 -4.84 -1.29 -2.71
C GLU A 54 -5.24 -0.17 -3.67
N ALA A 55 -4.86 1.06 -3.34
CA ALA A 55 -5.05 2.21 -4.21
C ALA A 55 -3.88 3.18 -4.04
N LEU A 56 -3.56 3.86 -5.13
CA LEU A 56 -2.62 4.97 -5.12
C LEU A 56 -3.29 6.20 -4.53
N LYS A 57 -2.50 7.01 -3.82
CA LYS A 57 -2.95 8.32 -3.34
C LYS A 57 -3.38 9.21 -4.52
N PRO A 58 -4.31 10.14 -4.29
CA PRO A 58 -4.66 11.12 -5.32
C PRO A 58 -3.39 11.93 -5.67
N ASN A 59 -3.12 12.08 -6.97
CA ASN A 59 -1.93 12.73 -7.55
C ASN A 59 -0.62 11.93 -7.54
N THR A 60 -0.65 10.61 -7.30
CA THR A 60 0.57 9.81 -7.50
C THR A 60 0.92 9.69 -8.98
N LEU A 61 2.15 10.09 -9.33
CA LEU A 61 2.70 9.95 -10.67
C LEU A 61 3.51 8.64 -10.79
N PRO A 62 3.54 8.02 -11.98
CA PRO A 62 4.43 6.88 -12.22
C PRO A 62 5.89 7.33 -12.14
N VAL A 63 6.73 6.52 -11.49
CA VAL A 63 8.18 6.78 -11.40
C VAL A 63 8.85 6.49 -12.75
N GLY A 64 8.33 5.50 -13.47
CA GLY A 64 8.78 5.18 -14.81
C GLY A 64 7.98 4.02 -15.42
N LEU A 65 8.49 3.52 -16.54
CA LEU A 65 7.91 2.40 -17.29
C LEU A 65 8.90 1.22 -17.27
N HIS A 66 8.41 0.04 -16.91
CA HIS A 66 9.15 -1.21 -17.03
C HIS A 66 8.42 -2.11 -18.02
N LYS A 67 9.07 -2.43 -19.15
CA LYS A 67 8.48 -3.26 -20.23
C LYS A 67 7.10 -2.76 -20.72
N GLY A 68 6.91 -1.44 -20.72
CA GLY A 68 5.63 -0.81 -21.12
C GLY A 68 4.58 -0.73 -20.01
N GLU A 69 4.87 -1.22 -18.80
CA GLU A 69 3.97 -1.08 -17.65
C GLU A 69 4.48 0.01 -16.70
N PRO A 70 3.64 0.96 -16.28
CA PRO A 70 4.04 1.98 -15.31
C PRO A 70 4.25 1.35 -13.94
N TYR A 71 5.33 1.75 -13.27
CA TYR A 71 5.59 1.41 -11.88
C TYR A 71 5.49 2.63 -10.98
N TYR A 72 4.98 2.39 -9.79
CA TYR A 72 4.68 3.39 -8.78
C TYR A 72 5.51 3.11 -7.53
N PRO A 73 5.74 4.13 -6.69
CA PRO A 73 6.42 3.91 -5.44
C PRO A 73 5.43 3.31 -4.43
N ARG A 74 5.87 2.31 -3.68
CA ARG A 74 5.01 1.56 -2.75
C ARG A 74 4.58 2.42 -1.55
N GLN A 75 5.32 3.48 -1.23
CA GLN A 75 4.94 4.48 -0.22
C GLN A 75 3.67 5.29 -0.57
N ASP A 76 3.32 5.34 -1.86
CA ASP A 76 2.12 6.00 -2.35
C ASP A 76 0.92 5.06 -2.46
N LEU A 77 1.14 3.75 -2.30
CA LEU A 77 0.05 2.80 -2.13
C LEU A 77 -0.48 2.87 -0.70
N SER A 78 -1.80 2.96 -0.62
CA SER A 78 -2.53 2.77 0.63
C SER A 78 -3.29 1.45 0.54
N GLU A 79 -3.24 0.68 1.62
CA GLU A 79 -4.09 -0.51 1.77
C GLU A 79 -5.51 -0.08 2.10
N LEU A 80 -6.47 -0.70 1.42
CA LEU A 80 -7.90 -0.47 1.59
C LEU A 80 -8.52 -1.70 2.21
N HIS A 81 -9.32 -1.46 3.23
CA HIS A 81 -10.08 -2.48 3.91
C HIS A 81 -11.57 -2.14 3.83
N THR A 82 -12.39 -3.17 3.73
CA THR A 82 -13.84 -3.03 3.85
C THR A 82 -14.21 -2.71 5.29
N THR A 83 -15.37 -2.10 5.49
CA THR A 83 -15.91 -1.83 6.84
C THR A 83 -15.95 -3.07 7.72
N ASP A 84 -16.27 -4.24 7.12
CA ASP A 84 -16.27 -5.52 7.81
C ASP A 84 -14.86 -5.95 8.26
N ARG A 85 -13.84 -5.78 7.41
CA ARG A 85 -12.45 -6.09 7.77
C ARG A 85 -11.94 -5.19 8.90
N TRP A 86 -12.21 -3.88 8.84
CA TRP A 86 -11.90 -2.97 9.93
C TRP A 86 -12.57 -3.41 11.24
N ARG A 87 -13.85 -3.80 11.20
CA ARG A 87 -14.56 -4.31 12.38
C ARG A 87 -13.92 -5.56 12.99
N ARG A 88 -13.44 -6.49 12.16
CA ARG A 88 -12.73 -7.70 12.64
C ARG A 88 -11.40 -7.37 13.31
N GLU A 89 -10.72 -6.33 12.85
CA GLU A 89 -9.48 -5.83 13.48
C GLU A 89 -9.76 -4.95 14.72
N GLY A 90 -11.03 -4.75 15.11
CA GLY A 90 -11.41 -3.94 16.27
C GLY A 90 -11.54 -2.45 15.98
N TRP A 91 -11.48 -2.04 14.71
CA TRP A 91 -11.60 -0.65 14.29
C TRP A 91 -13.00 -0.37 13.74
N LYS A 92 -13.46 0.87 13.90
CA LYS A 92 -14.72 1.34 13.32
C LYS A 92 -14.44 2.46 12.33
N VAL A 93 -14.89 2.29 11.09
CA VAL A 93 -14.89 3.36 10.08
C VAL A 93 -15.88 4.44 10.52
N LEU A 94 -15.46 5.70 10.44
CA LEU A 94 -16.30 6.86 10.72
C LEU A 94 -17.50 6.87 9.74
N ASP A 95 -18.68 7.22 10.24
CA ASP A 95 -19.91 7.34 9.44
C ASP A 95 -19.75 8.28 8.24
N SER A 96 -19.09 9.42 8.45
CA SER A 96 -18.79 10.40 7.40
C SER A 96 -17.89 9.85 6.28
N GLU A 97 -17.03 8.86 6.59
CA GLU A 97 -16.11 8.22 5.63
C GLU A 97 -16.77 7.03 4.91
N LEU A 98 -17.90 6.52 5.40
CA LEU A 98 -18.67 5.47 4.70
C LEU A 98 -19.34 6.00 3.43
N ASP A 99 -19.67 7.30 3.40
CA ASP A 99 -20.27 7.97 2.23
C ASP A 99 -19.25 8.22 1.11
N ARG A 100 -17.96 8.34 1.44
CA ARG A 100 -16.89 8.67 0.50
C ARG A 100 -15.81 7.58 0.45
N PRO A 101 -16.16 6.35 0.03
CA PRO A 101 -15.19 5.27 -0.06
C PRO A 101 -14.13 5.58 -1.11
N ALA A 102 -12.85 5.44 -0.74
CA ALA A 102 -11.73 5.62 -1.66
C ALA A 102 -11.77 4.68 -2.88
N LYS A 103 -12.46 3.53 -2.76
CA LYS A 103 -12.67 2.59 -3.87
C LYS A 103 -13.92 1.77 -3.64
N LEU A 104 -14.80 1.76 -4.64
CA LEU A 104 -15.95 0.87 -4.69
C LEU A 104 -15.55 -0.42 -5.42
N VAL A 105 -15.55 -1.53 -4.68
CA VAL A 105 -15.26 -2.86 -5.23
C VAL A 105 -16.55 -3.66 -5.26
N ASN A 106 -17.00 -4.04 -6.46
CA ASN A 106 -18.16 -4.92 -6.60
C ASN A 106 -17.84 -6.29 -5.98
N LYS A 107 -18.75 -6.78 -5.12
CA LYS A 107 -18.67 -8.16 -4.64
C LYS A 107 -18.80 -9.08 -5.84
N ARG A 108 -17.80 -9.95 -6.08
CA ARG A 108 -18.01 -11.08 -6.99
C ARG A 108 -19.14 -11.92 -6.41
N ALA A 109 -20.13 -12.24 -7.23
CA ALA A 109 -21.15 -13.21 -6.87
C ALA A 109 -20.45 -14.48 -6.40
N GLN A 110 -20.68 -14.87 -5.15
CA GLN A 110 -20.22 -16.17 -4.69
C GLN A 110 -20.94 -17.21 -5.55
N PRO A 111 -20.23 -18.15 -6.20
CA PRO A 111 -20.92 -19.26 -6.83
C PRO A 111 -21.75 -19.94 -5.74
N ALA A 112 -23.05 -20.17 -6.03
CA ALA A 112 -23.94 -20.82 -5.09
C ALA A 112 -23.28 -22.09 -4.53
N PRO A 113 -23.41 -22.38 -3.22
CA PRO A 113 -22.87 -23.62 -2.68
C PRO A 113 -23.42 -24.76 -3.54
N ARG A 114 -22.53 -25.49 -4.22
CA ARG A 114 -22.94 -26.67 -4.99
C ARG A 114 -23.62 -27.60 -4.01
N GLY A 115 -24.95 -27.70 -4.12
CA GLY A 115 -25.76 -28.56 -3.28
C GLY A 115 -25.12 -29.96 -3.28
N PHE A 116 -24.90 -30.50 -2.10
CA PHE A 116 -24.51 -31.88 -1.91
C PHE A 116 -25.61 -32.75 -2.52
N GLN A 117 -25.43 -33.18 -3.77
CA GLN A 117 -26.32 -34.12 -4.42
C GLN A 117 -26.06 -35.47 -3.77
N GLY A 118 -26.82 -35.77 -2.72
CA GLY A 118 -26.86 -37.07 -2.09
C GLY A 118 -27.12 -38.12 -3.16
N ARG A 119 -26.10 -38.95 -3.42
CA ARG A 119 -26.24 -40.11 -4.29
C ARG A 119 -26.91 -41.20 -3.46
N GLY A 120 -28.24 -41.22 -3.52
CA GLY A 120 -29.02 -42.39 -3.15
C GLY A 120 -28.84 -43.49 -4.20
N GLY A 121 -28.79 -44.73 -3.73
CA GLY A 121 -28.61 -45.95 -4.53
C GLY A 121 -27.74 -46.94 -3.79
#